data_AF-A0A2E8A3W2-F1
#
_entry.id   AF-A0A2E8A3W2-F1
#
_cell.length_a   1.000
_cell.length_b   1.000
_cell.length_c   1.000
_cell.angle_alpha   90.00
_cell.angle_beta   90.00
_cell.angle_gamma   90.00
#
_symmetry.space_group_name_H-M   'P 1'
#
loop_
_entity.id
_entity.type
_entity.pdbx_description
1 polymer ?
#
loop_
_entity_poly.entity_id
_entity_poly.type
_entity_poly.pdbx_seq_one_letter_code
_entity_poly.pdbx_strand_id
1 'polypeptide(L)'
;MPDSFLQFVLRDTEWDPFRKIREHIIGMIPEPVRKIVGWILLIFGAVVLLRVYPGSLFFELADQMFMITFFVGMFSFAYGIILLRHKG
;
A
#
# COMPACT_ATOMS: atom_id res chain seq x y z
N MET A 1 -8.36 1.76 30.32
CA MET A 1 -9.22 0.73 29.70
C MET A 1 -8.76 0.41 28.27
N PRO A 2 -7.55 -0.16 28.07
CA PRO A 2 -7.12 -0.71 26.77
C PRO A 2 -7.72 -2.10 26.47
N ASP A 3 -8.29 -2.74 27.49
CA ASP A 3 -8.77 -4.13 27.47
C ASP A 3 -10.09 -4.30 26.69
N SER A 4 -10.92 -3.25 26.62
CA SER A 4 -12.15 -3.22 25.83
C SER A 4 -11.89 -3.08 24.33
N PHE A 5 -10.84 -2.35 23.95
CA PHE A 5 -10.43 -2.16 22.56
C PHE A 5 -9.91 -3.48 21.96
N LEU A 6 -9.02 -4.17 22.69
CA LEU A 6 -8.54 -5.48 22.28
C LEU A 6 -9.69 -6.51 22.21
N GLN A 7 -10.66 -6.45 23.13
CA GLN A 7 -11.84 -7.32 23.05
C GLN A 7 -12.76 -7.00 21.86
N PHE A 8 -12.94 -5.73 21.48
CA PHE A 8 -13.74 -5.37 20.30
C PHE A 8 -13.06 -5.80 19.00
N VAL A 9 -11.72 -5.70 18.94
CA VAL A 9 -10.93 -6.23 17.84
C VAL A 9 -11.06 -7.75 17.80
N LEU A 10 -10.77 -8.45 18.90
CA LEU A 10 -10.74 -9.92 18.99
C LEU A 10 -12.11 -10.57 18.80
N ARG A 11 -13.22 -9.95 19.23
CA ARG A 11 -14.57 -10.53 19.12
C ARG A 11 -15.10 -10.59 17.68
N ASP A 12 -14.59 -9.75 16.79
CA ASP A 12 -14.92 -9.73 15.34
C ASP A 12 -13.79 -10.34 14.47
N THR A 13 -12.73 -10.88 15.10
CA THR A 13 -11.51 -11.36 14.44
C THR A 13 -11.65 -12.73 13.77
N GLU A 14 -12.81 -13.41 13.87
CA GLU A 14 -12.98 -14.72 13.24
C GLU A 14 -12.91 -14.69 11.69
N TRP A 15 -13.00 -13.52 11.04
CA TRP A 15 -13.03 -13.47 9.56
C TRP A 15 -11.93 -12.66 8.85
N ASP A 16 -11.45 -11.52 9.34
CA ASP A 16 -10.24 -10.87 8.76
C ASP A 16 -9.72 -9.66 9.58
N PRO A 17 -8.89 -9.87 10.62
CA PRO A 17 -8.43 -8.78 11.49
C PRO A 17 -7.64 -7.69 10.74
N PHE A 18 -6.92 -8.08 9.69
CA PHE A 18 -6.11 -7.16 8.89
C PHE A 18 -6.95 -6.15 8.12
N ARG A 19 -8.14 -6.55 7.66
CA ARG A 19 -9.03 -5.67 6.92
C ARG A 19 -9.60 -4.57 7.80
N LYS A 20 -10.03 -4.90 9.02
CA LYS A 20 -10.62 -3.94 9.97
C LYS A 20 -9.58 -2.95 10.48
N ILE A 21 -8.35 -3.40 10.76
CA ILE A 21 -7.22 -2.53 11.11
C ILE A 21 -6.92 -1.56 9.95
N ARG A 22 -6.88 -2.06 8.72
CA ARG A 22 -6.63 -1.25 7.53
C ARG A 22 -7.73 -0.21 7.30
N GLU A 23 -9.00 -0.59 7.38
CA GLU A 23 -10.13 0.35 7.25
C GLU A 23 -10.13 1.39 8.37
N HIS A 24 -9.79 1.01 9.61
CA HIS A 24 -9.70 1.93 10.74
C HIS A 24 -8.56 2.94 10.58
N ILE A 25 -7.35 2.48 10.21
CA ILE A 25 -6.20 3.37 9.95
C ILE A 25 -6.49 4.30 8.77
N ILE A 26 -7.08 3.78 7.69
CA ILE A 26 -7.43 4.58 6.51
C ILE A 26 -8.58 5.56 6.81
N GLY A 27 -9.50 5.21 7.69
CA GLY A 27 -10.59 6.07 8.14
C GLY A 27 -10.15 7.17 9.12
N MET A 28 -9.03 6.96 9.83
CA MET A 28 -8.44 7.96 10.73
C MET A 28 -7.70 9.07 9.94
N ILE A 29 -7.33 8.81 8.69
CA ILE A 29 -6.66 9.77 7.80
C ILE A 29 -7.73 10.64 7.13
N PRO A 30 -7.63 11.98 7.20
CA PRO A 30 -8.57 12.88 6.53
C PRO A 30 -8.65 12.59 5.04
N GLU A 31 -9.85 12.55 4.46
CA GLU A 31 -10.07 12.32 3.03
C GLU A 31 -9.18 13.15 2.07
N PRO A 32 -8.97 14.48 2.28
CA PRO A 32 -8.09 15.24 1.41
C PRO A 32 -6.64 14.74 1.46
N VAL A 33 -6.16 14.35 2.64
CA VAL A 33 -4.81 13.80 2.85
C VAL A 33 -4.71 12.41 2.20
N ARG A 34 -5.74 11.57 2.37
CA ARG A 34 -5.79 10.23 1.76
C ARG A 34 -5.69 10.29 0.24
N LYS A 35 -6.38 11.24 -0.40
CA LYS A 35 -6.29 11.46 -1.84
C LYS A 35 -4.87 11.90 -2.25
N ILE A 36 -4.29 12.89 -1.57
CA ILE A 36 -2.94 13.37 -1.88
C ILE A 36 -1.91 12.24 -1.75
N VAL A 37 -1.94 11.49 -0.66
CA VAL A 37 -1.03 10.36 -0.42
C VAL A 37 -1.24 9.26 -1.47
N GLY A 38 -2.49 8.95 -1.82
CA GLY A 38 -2.81 7.99 -2.89
C GLY A 38 -2.23 8.38 -4.24
N TRP A 39 -2.35 9.66 -4.63
CA TRP A 39 -1.76 10.19 -5.86
C TRP A 39 -0.23 10.15 -5.84
N ILE A 40 0.41 10.51 -4.72
CA ILE A 40 1.87 10.45 -4.56
C ILE A 40 2.37 9.01 -4.71
N LEU A 41 1.72 8.03 -4.05
CA LEU A 41 2.09 6.62 -4.17
C LEU A 41 1.92 6.09 -5.60
N LEU A 42 0.90 6.58 -6.32
CA LEU A 42 0.65 6.24 -7.71
C LEU A 42 1.76 6.76 -8.63
N ILE A 43 2.10 8.05 -8.51
CA ILE A 43 3.18 8.66 -9.30
C ILE A 43 4.51 7.98 -8.97
N PHE A 44 4.81 7.76 -7.69
CA PHE A 44 6.02 7.09 -7.26
C PHE A 44 6.11 5.66 -7.82
N GLY A 45 5.05 4.86 -7.67
CA GLY A 45 5.00 3.50 -8.21
C GLY A 45 5.16 3.46 -9.73
N ALA A 46 4.51 4.37 -10.45
CA ALA A 46 4.63 4.49 -11.90
C ALA A 46 6.05 4.87 -12.33
N VAL A 47 6.69 5.84 -11.67
CA VAL A 47 8.08 6.26 -11.96
C VAL A 47 9.07 5.12 -11.68
N VAL A 48 8.89 4.39 -10.58
CA VAL A 48 9.73 3.23 -10.24
C VAL A 48 9.61 2.14 -11.31
N LEU A 49 8.38 1.76 -11.70
CA LEU A 49 8.14 0.76 -12.75
C LEU A 49 8.68 1.22 -14.11
N LEU A 50 8.56 2.51 -14.44
CA LEU A 50 9.07 3.07 -15.70
C LEU A 50 10.60 3.11 -15.74
N ARG A 51 11.27 3.28 -14.60
CA ARG A 51 12.74 3.25 -14.48
C ARG A 51 13.31 1.84 -14.56
N VAL A 52 12.52 0.84 -14.18
CA VAL A 52 12.84 -0.58 -14.28
C VAL A 52 12.88 -1.03 -15.75
N TYR A 53 12.04 -0.46 -16.62
CA TYR A 53 11.92 -0.81 -18.05
C TYR A 53 13.19 -0.57 -18.92
N PRO A 54 13.93 0.55 -18.84
CA PRO A 54 15.19 0.72 -19.56
C PRO A 54 16.36 -0.03 -18.92
N GLY A 55 16.28 -0.40 -17.64
CA GLY A 55 17.32 -1.16 -16.93
C GLY A 55 17.30 -2.66 -17.22
N SER A 56 16.15 -3.23 -17.57
CA SER A 56 15.98 -4.66 -17.89
C SER A 56 16.57 -5.09 -19.23
N LEU A 57 16.84 -4.14 -20.15
CA LEU A 57 17.43 -4.47 -21.46
C LEU A 57 18.94 -4.77 -21.40
N PHE A 58 19.60 -4.51 -20.26
CA PHE A 58 21.07 -4.53 -20.17
C PHE A 58 21.68 -5.49 -19.13
N PHE A 59 20.90 -6.25 -18.33
CA PHE A 59 21.49 -6.95 -17.18
C PHE A 59 21.02 -8.39 -16.98
N GLU A 60 21.83 -9.32 -17.51
CA GLU A 60 22.06 -10.69 -17.04
C GLU A 60 22.66 -10.75 -15.59
N LEU A 61 22.73 -9.62 -14.87
CA LEU A 61 23.55 -9.46 -13.65
C LEU A 61 22.86 -8.71 -12.48
N ALA A 62 21.57 -8.36 -12.55
CA ALA A 62 20.90 -7.52 -11.55
C ALA A 62 19.64 -8.17 -10.92
N ASP A 63 19.64 -9.49 -10.78
CA ASP A 63 18.44 -10.30 -10.53
C ASP A 63 17.67 -9.91 -9.25
N GLN A 64 18.38 -9.67 -8.14
CA GLN A 64 17.74 -9.41 -6.85
C GLN A 64 17.30 -7.96 -6.64
N MET A 65 18.11 -6.96 -7.06
CA MET A 65 17.76 -5.54 -6.93
C MET A 65 16.62 -5.16 -7.88
N PHE A 66 16.56 -5.79 -9.06
CA PHE A 66 15.44 -5.65 -9.99
C PHE A 66 14.15 -6.19 -9.36
N MET A 67 14.18 -7.41 -8.82
CA MET A 67 13.02 -8.03 -8.18
C MET A 67 12.48 -7.19 -7.02
N ILE A 68 13.35 -6.72 -6.12
CA ILE A 68 12.96 -5.84 -5.01
C ILE A 68 12.31 -4.55 -5.53
N THR A 69 12.93 -3.90 -6.51
CA THR A 69 12.44 -2.63 -7.07
C THR A 69 11.08 -2.82 -7.75
N PHE A 70 10.90 -3.93 -8.47
CA PHE A 70 9.63 -4.29 -9.10
C PHE A 70 8.52 -4.54 -8.08
N PHE A 71 8.79 -5.33 -7.03
CA PHE A 71 7.82 -5.56 -5.96
C PHE A 71 7.45 -4.27 -5.23
N VAL A 72 8.44 -3.45 -4.85
CA VAL A 72 8.20 -2.16 -4.19
C VAL A 72 7.36 -1.23 -5.08
N GLY A 73 7.65 -1.18 -6.38
CA GLY A 73 6.86 -0.43 -7.37
C GLY A 73 5.41 -0.91 -7.45
N MET A 74 5.20 -2.22 -7.58
CA MET A 74 3.85 -2.81 -7.61
C MET A 74 3.06 -2.56 -6.33
N PHE A 75 3.67 -2.80 -5.16
CA PHE A 75 3.00 -2.57 -3.88
C PHE A 75 2.64 -1.10 -3.68
N SER A 76 3.54 -0.18 -4.02
CA SER A 76 3.25 1.27 -3.96
C SER A 76 2.09 1.65 -4.87
N PHE A 77 2.08 1.14 -6.10
CA PHE A 77 1.01 1.41 -7.05
C PHE A 77 -0.34 0.86 -6.57
N ALA A 78 -0.36 -0.38 -6.08
CA ALA A 78 -1.56 -1.02 -5.53
C ALA A 78 -2.09 -0.25 -4.30
N TYR A 79 -1.22 0.12 -3.36
CA TYR A 79 -1.62 0.91 -2.18
C TYR A 79 -2.13 2.30 -2.57
N GLY A 80 -1.53 2.95 -3.57
CA GLY A 80 -2.02 4.22 -4.12
C GLY A 80 -3.45 4.10 -4.62
N ILE A 81 -3.75 3.06 -5.42
CA ILE A 81 -5.11 2.80 -5.92
C ILE A 81 -6.09 2.52 -4.77
N ILE A 82 -5.69 1.70 -3.80
CA ILE A 82 -6.51 1.36 -2.64
C ILE A 82 -6.90 2.62 -1.86
N LEU A 83 -5.94 3.51 -1.58
CA LEU A 83 -6.17 4.75 -0.85
C LEU A 83 -7.12 5.68 -1.62
N LEU A 84 -6.98 5.75 -2.94
CA LEU A 84 -7.89 6.53 -3.80
C LEU A 84 -9.29 5.91 -3.90
N ARG A 85 -9.40 4.58 -3.89
CA ARG A 85 -10.68 3.85 -4.00
C ARG A 85 -11.42 3.79 -2.67
N HIS A 86 -10.74 3.91 -1.54
CA HIS A 86 -11.39 3.98 -0.24
C HIS A 86 -12.25 5.25 -0.17
N LYS A 87 -13.57 5.08 -0.17
CA LYS A 87 -14.53 6.12 0.20
C LYS A 87 -14.60 6.12 1.72
N GLY A 88 -14.52 7.30 2.35
CA GLY A 88 -14.77 7.43 3.78
C GLY A 88 -16.21 7.10 4.09
#